data_AF-A0A514XLZ0-F1
#
_entry.id   AF-A0A514XLZ0-F1
#
_cell.length_a   1.000
_cell.length_b   1.000
_cell.length_c   1.000
_cell.angle_alpha   90.00
_cell.angle_beta   90.00
_cell.angle_gamma   90.00
#
_symmetry.space_group_name_H-M   'P 1'
#
loop_
_entity.id
_entity.type
_entity.pdbx_description
1 polymer ?
#
loop_
_entity_poly.entity_id
_entity_poly.type
_entity_poly.pdbx_seq_one_letter_code
_entity_poly.pdbx_strand_id
1 'polypeptide(L)'
;MDQGIVGYLTDSENHWVAKLECGHVQHVRHDPPWMVREWVLTAEGREGHLGVELDCKVCDELAERFKQRLLPKLRATLNDSYESAGISGLCDEGRFEVAVSSLENVAIGEIIHESSKSLA
;
A
#
# COMPACT_ATOMS: atom_id res chain seq x y z
N MET A 1 5.68 3.68 -1.13
CA MET A 1 6.23 2.85 -0.05
C MET A 1 7.58 2.39 -0.54
N ASP A 2 8.61 2.72 0.21
CA ASP A 2 9.99 2.48 -0.19
C ASP A 2 10.35 1.00 -0.01
N GLN A 3 10.96 0.41 -1.04
CA GLN A 3 11.31 -1.00 -1.12
C GLN A 3 12.70 -1.18 -1.74
N GLY A 4 13.54 -2.01 -1.12
CA GLY A 4 14.87 -2.30 -1.63
C GLY A 4 14.83 -2.98 -3.00
N ILE A 5 15.78 -2.65 -3.88
CA ILE A 5 15.97 -3.36 -5.14
C ILE A 5 16.67 -4.70 -4.85
N VAL A 6 16.03 -5.81 -5.24
CA VAL A 6 16.57 -7.18 -5.08
C VAL A 6 17.11 -7.78 -6.37
N GLY A 7 16.91 -7.10 -7.49
CA GLY A 7 17.44 -7.54 -8.78
C GLY A 7 16.91 -6.72 -9.95
N TYR A 8 17.31 -7.13 -11.15
CA TYR A 8 16.92 -6.46 -12.39
C TYR A 8 16.48 -7.47 -13.44
N LEU A 9 15.64 -7.01 -14.36
CA LEU A 9 15.26 -7.70 -15.59
C LEU A 9 15.13 -6.68 -16.72
N THR A 10 15.13 -7.16 -17.96
CA THR A 10 14.72 -6.37 -19.12
C THR A 10 13.33 -6.79 -19.57
N ASP A 11 12.52 -5.82 -19.99
CA ASP A 11 11.23 -6.10 -20.62
C ASP A 11 11.39 -6.44 -22.12
N SER A 12 10.28 -6.62 -22.83
CA SER A 12 10.26 -6.94 -24.27
C SER A 12 10.85 -5.84 -25.16
N GLU A 13 10.93 -4.60 -24.67
CA GLU A 13 11.52 -3.47 -25.37
C GLU A 13 12.97 -3.23 -24.95
N ASN A 14 13.54 -4.16 -24.16
CA ASN A 14 14.89 -4.09 -23.62
C ASN A 14 15.10 -2.90 -22.64
N HIS A 15 14.04 -2.42 -22.00
CA HIS A 15 14.13 -1.44 -20.93
C HIS A 15 14.39 -2.11 -19.58
N TRP A 16 15.21 -1.47 -18.75
CA TRP A 16 15.53 -1.97 -17.40
C TRP A 16 14.36 -1.83 -16.43
N VAL A 17 14.13 -2.91 -15.70
CA VAL A 17 13.09 -3.04 -14.68
C VAL A 17 13.74 -3.56 -13.40
N ALA A 18 13.59 -2.82 -12.31
CA ALA A 18 14.00 -3.24 -10.98
C ALA A 18 12.94 -4.17 -10.38
N LYS A 19 13.40 -5.27 -9.77
CA LYS A 19 12.59 -6.13 -8.89
C LYS A 19 12.73 -5.60 -7.47
N LEU A 20 11.61 -5.41 -6.78
CA LEU A 20 11.56 -4.88 -5.42
C LEU A 20 11.31 -5.99 -4.40
N GLU A 21 11.68 -5.77 -3.14
CA GLU A 21 11.45 -6.72 -2.03
C GLU A 21 9.98 -7.12 -1.85
N CYS A 22 9.04 -6.19 -2.09
CA CYS A 22 7.61 -6.48 -2.06
C CYS A 22 7.12 -7.42 -3.19
N GLY A 23 8.00 -7.81 -4.12
CA GLY A 23 7.68 -8.65 -5.27
C GLY A 23 7.18 -7.90 -6.50
N HIS A 24 6.91 -6.60 -6.38
CA HIS A 24 6.56 -5.76 -7.52
C HIS A 24 7.78 -5.34 -8.34
N VAL A 25 7.52 -4.82 -9.54
CA VAL A 25 8.54 -4.38 -10.47
C VAL A 25 8.37 -2.90 -10.82
N GLN A 26 9.47 -2.22 -11.13
CA GLN A 26 9.46 -0.81 -11.48
C GLN A 26 10.44 -0.52 -12.61
N HIS A 27 9.98 0.17 -13.66
CA HIS A 27 10.87 0.67 -14.71
C HIS A 27 11.84 1.70 -14.16
N VAL A 28 13.12 1.50 -14.44
CA VAL A 28 14.22 2.37 -14.00
C VAL A 28 14.90 2.95 -15.23
N ARG A 29 14.22 3.84 -15.96
CA ARG A 29 14.77 4.42 -17.20
C ARG A 29 15.71 5.59 -16.90
N HIS A 30 16.59 5.86 -17.87
CA HIS A 30 17.42 7.05 -17.95
C HIS A 30 16.98 7.84 -19.20
N ASP A 31 16.08 8.80 -19.00
CA ASP A 31 15.47 9.62 -20.06
C ASP A 31 15.67 11.13 -19.77
N PRO A 32 16.88 11.69 -19.91
CA PRO A 32 17.11 13.13 -19.75
C PRO A 32 16.31 13.96 -20.78
N PRO A 33 15.81 15.16 -20.41
CA PRO A 33 15.98 15.84 -19.11
C PRO A 33 14.99 15.39 -18.03
N TRP A 34 14.08 14.48 -18.34
CA TRP A 34 12.96 14.12 -17.47
C TRP A 34 13.36 13.19 -16.32
N MET A 35 14.33 12.31 -16.55
CA MET A 35 14.69 11.27 -15.60
C MET A 35 16.17 10.90 -15.73
N VAL A 36 16.98 11.31 -14.75
CA VAL A 36 18.42 11.04 -14.75
C VAL A 36 18.71 9.90 -13.78
N ARG A 37 19.00 8.71 -14.32
CA ARG A 37 19.47 7.53 -13.57
C ARG A 37 20.69 6.89 -14.22
N GLU A 38 21.82 7.59 -14.18
CA GLU A 38 23.06 7.14 -14.84
C GLU A 38 23.50 5.74 -14.38
N TRP A 39 23.21 5.39 -13.13
CA TRP A 39 23.51 4.07 -12.56
C TRP A 39 22.86 2.90 -13.30
N VAL A 40 21.78 3.14 -14.05
CA VAL A 40 21.10 2.09 -14.83
C VAL A 40 21.92 1.69 -16.06
N LEU A 41 22.74 2.60 -16.59
CA LEU A 41 23.41 2.45 -17.89
C LEU A 41 24.47 1.35 -17.89
N THR A 42 25.11 1.08 -16.75
CA THR A 42 26.18 0.08 -16.61
C THR A 42 25.78 -1.07 -15.70
N ALA A 43 26.42 -2.23 -15.87
CA ALA A 43 26.16 -3.38 -15.00
C ALA A 43 26.60 -3.11 -13.56
N GLU A 44 27.77 -2.49 -13.41
CA GLU A 44 28.37 -2.12 -12.13
C GLU A 44 27.50 -1.09 -11.38
N GLY A 45 26.90 -0.15 -12.12
CA GLY A 45 25.99 0.85 -11.55
C GLY A 45 24.73 0.20 -10.97
N ARG A 46 24.17 -0.78 -11.68
CA ARG A 46 23.01 -1.56 -11.21
C ARG A 46 23.38 -2.44 -10.02
N GLU A 47 24.49 -3.17 -10.08
CA GLU A 47 24.96 -3.98 -8.95
C GLU A 47 25.18 -3.13 -7.69
N GLY A 48 25.78 -1.94 -7.84
CA GLY A 48 25.95 -1.00 -6.73
C GLY A 48 24.65 -0.38 -6.20
N HIS A 49 23.52 -0.54 -6.90
CA HIS A 49 22.20 -0.05 -6.48
C HIS A 49 21.29 -1.15 -5.92
N LEU A 50 21.76 -2.39 -5.79
CA LEU A 50 21.05 -3.40 -5.02
C LEU A 50 20.90 -2.93 -3.56
N GLY A 51 19.71 -3.14 -2.99
CA GLY A 51 19.34 -2.68 -1.65
C GLY A 51 18.98 -1.19 -1.55
N VAL A 52 19.23 -0.38 -2.58
CA VAL A 52 18.73 1.01 -2.62
C VAL A 52 17.21 0.97 -2.69
N GLU A 53 16.57 1.80 -1.89
CA GLU A 53 15.11 1.85 -1.81
C GLU A 53 14.52 2.66 -2.98
N LEU A 54 13.46 2.12 -3.57
CA LEU A 54 12.61 2.80 -4.55
C LEU A 54 11.17 2.84 -4.07
N ASP A 55 10.50 3.93 -4.39
CA ASP A 55 9.09 4.15 -4.07
C ASP A 55 8.17 3.28 -4.94
N CYS A 56 7.72 2.16 -4.37
CA CYS A 56 6.87 1.18 -5.05
C CYS A 56 5.45 1.73 -5.26
N LYS A 57 5.17 2.17 -6.49
CA LYS A 57 3.88 2.75 -6.89
C LYS A 57 2.69 1.80 -6.74
N VAL A 58 2.91 0.50 -6.94
CA VAL A 58 1.86 -0.52 -6.77
C VAL A 58 1.46 -0.65 -5.29
N CYS A 59 2.45 -0.67 -4.38
CA CYS A 59 2.18 -0.69 -2.94
C CYS A 59 1.46 0.58 -2.48
N ASP A 60 1.83 1.75 -3.00
CA ASP A 60 1.12 3.00 -2.67
C ASP A 60 -0.32 3.00 -3.14
N GLU A 61 -0.56 2.60 -4.39
CA GLU A 61 -1.91 2.55 -4.93
C GLU A 61 -2.78 1.55 -4.14
N LEU A 62 -2.22 0.38 -3.81
CA LEU A 62 -2.88 -0.60 -2.95
C LEU A 62 -3.23 -0.03 -1.58
N ALA A 63 -2.29 0.67 -0.94
CA ALA A 63 -2.50 1.28 0.37
C ALA A 63 -3.60 2.35 0.30
N GLU A 64 -3.61 3.20 -0.72
CA GLU A 64 -4.64 4.21 -0.91
C GLU A 64 -6.02 3.60 -1.16
N ARG A 65 -6.11 2.57 -2.03
CA ARG A 65 -7.35 1.84 -2.26
C ARG A 65 -7.88 1.17 -1.00
N PHE A 66 -6.99 0.57 -0.23
CA PHE A 66 -7.34 -0.06 1.03
C PHE A 66 -7.89 0.98 2.02
N LYS A 67 -7.21 2.13 2.19
CA LYS A 67 -7.70 3.24 3.04
C LYS A 67 -9.07 3.74 2.60
N GLN A 68 -9.27 3.95 1.30
CA GLN A 68 -10.53 4.44 0.74
C GLN A 68 -11.71 3.52 1.05
N ARG A 69 -11.48 2.22 1.19
CA ARG A 69 -12.53 1.23 1.53
C ARG A 69 -12.65 0.98 3.03
N LEU A 70 -11.53 0.96 3.74
CA LEU A 70 -11.49 0.68 5.17
C LEU A 70 -12.06 1.84 5.99
N LEU A 71 -11.62 3.07 5.73
CA LEU A 71 -11.97 4.23 6.55
C LEU A 71 -13.48 4.48 6.67
N PRO A 72 -14.28 4.42 5.58
CA PRO A 72 -15.73 4.56 5.68
C PRO A 72 -16.38 3.47 6.52
N LYS A 73 -15.92 2.21 6.39
CA LYS A 73 -16.43 1.07 7.16
C LYS A 73 -16.10 1.22 8.64
N LEU A 74 -14.84 1.54 8.99
CA LEU A 74 -14.44 1.80 10.38
C LEU A 74 -15.28 2.93 10.98
N ARG A 75 -15.41 4.05 10.27
CA ARG A 75 -16.18 5.20 10.75
C ARG A 75 -17.65 4.86 10.98
N ALA A 76 -18.28 4.17 10.05
CA ALA A 76 -19.67 3.74 10.20
C ALA A 76 -19.82 2.81 11.41
N THR A 77 -19.00 1.75 11.49
CA THR A 77 -19.04 0.78 12.59
C THR A 77 -18.84 1.43 13.96
N LEU A 78 -17.85 2.32 14.09
CA LEU A 78 -17.58 3.04 15.34
C LEU A 78 -18.75 3.95 15.73
N ASN A 79 -19.23 4.79 14.80
CA ASN A 79 -20.31 5.72 15.08
C ASN A 79 -21.61 5.00 15.43
N ASP A 80 -22.00 4.00 14.63
CA ASP A 80 -23.24 3.25 14.85
C ASP A 80 -23.23 2.53 16.20
N SER A 81 -22.08 1.97 16.59
CA SER A 81 -21.91 1.30 17.88
C SER A 81 -21.93 2.28 19.05
N TYR A 82 -21.27 3.43 18.92
CA TYR A 82 -21.26 4.48 19.94
C TYR A 82 -22.67 5.01 20.21
N GLU A 83 -23.43 5.34 19.15
CA GLU A 83 -24.80 5.84 19.26
C GLU A 83 -25.74 4.77 19.85
N SER A 84 -25.61 3.51 19.41
CA SER A 84 -26.41 2.40 19.95
C SER A 84 -26.13 2.14 21.43
N ALA A 85 -24.87 2.24 21.86
CA ALA A 85 -24.49 2.16 23.28
C ALA A 85 -25.10 3.30 24.11
N GLY A 86 -25.24 4.49 23.51
CA GLY A 86 -25.90 5.64 24.15
C GLY A 86 -27.38 5.41 24.45
N ILE A 87 -28.09 4.68 23.58
CA ILE A 87 -29.48 4.26 23.82
C ILE A 87 -29.58 3.34 25.06
N SER A 88 -28.51 2.61 25.37
CA SER A 88 -28.44 1.72 26.54
C SER A 88 -28.11 2.44 27.85
N GLY A 89 -28.00 3.78 27.84
CA GLY A 89 -27.74 4.58 29.05
C GLY A 89 -26.28 4.57 29.53
N LEU A 90 -25.35 4.10 28.71
CA LEU A 90 -23.92 4.12 29.04
C LEU A 90 -23.38 5.56 29.07
N CYS A 91 -22.41 5.83 29.94
CA CYS A 91 -21.59 7.04 29.93
C CYS A 91 -20.68 7.07 28.69
N ASP A 92 -20.09 8.22 28.38
CA ASP A 92 -19.27 8.39 27.17
C ASP A 92 -18.08 7.40 27.11
N GLU A 93 -17.44 7.11 28.24
CA GLU A 93 -16.34 6.14 28.33
C GLU A 93 -16.84 4.73 27.99
N GLY A 94 -17.96 4.30 28.57
CA GLY A 94 -18.57 3.00 28.27
C GLY A 94 -19.05 2.87 26.82
N ARG A 95 -19.51 3.97 26.20
CA ARG A 95 -19.85 3.99 24.77
C ARG A 95 -18.61 3.82 23.90
N PHE A 96 -17.52 4.49 24.26
CA PHE A 96 -16.26 4.39 23.54
C PHE A 96 -15.69 2.96 23.61
N GLU A 97 -15.75 2.31 24.77
CA GLU A 97 -15.33 0.91 24.92
C GLU A 97 -16.14 -0.03 24.01
N VAL A 98 -17.47 0.12 23.97
CA VAL A 98 -18.35 -0.66 23.09
C VAL A 98 -18.02 -0.38 21.61
N ALA A 99 -17.82 0.89 21.24
CA ALA A 99 -17.49 1.27 19.88
C ALA A 99 -16.15 0.69 19.42
N VAL A 100 -15.09 0.80 20.22
CA VAL A 100 -13.78 0.23 19.88
C VAL A 100 -13.85 -1.30 19.79
N SER A 101 -14.60 -1.94 20.69
CA SER A 101 -14.79 -3.41 20.64
C SER A 101 -15.49 -3.86 19.35
N SER A 102 -16.35 -3.03 18.77
CA SER A 102 -17.07 -3.40 17.54
C SER A 102 -16.17 -3.43 16.30
N LEU A 103 -14.95 -2.91 16.37
CA LEU A 103 -13.96 -3.00 15.28
C LEU A 103 -13.61 -4.44 14.91
N GLU A 104 -13.75 -5.40 15.83
CA GLU A 104 -13.57 -6.83 15.55
C GLU A 104 -14.55 -7.36 14.49
N ASN A 105 -15.69 -6.68 14.31
CA ASN A 105 -16.70 -7.04 13.31
C ASN A 105 -16.40 -6.48 11.91
N VAL A 106 -15.36 -5.65 11.76
CA VAL A 106 -14.99 -5.10 10.46
C VAL A 106 -14.27 -6.18 9.65
N ALA A 107 -14.90 -6.60 8.55
CA ALA A 107 -14.38 -7.65 7.67
C ALA A 107 -13.16 -7.19 6.85
N ILE A 108 -12.01 -7.01 7.52
CA ILE A 108 -10.76 -6.56 6.90
C ILE A 108 -10.34 -7.47 5.74
N GLY A 109 -10.52 -8.80 5.87
CA GLY A 109 -10.19 -9.76 4.82
C GLY A 109 -10.94 -9.53 3.51
N GLU A 110 -12.23 -9.19 3.59
CA GLU A 110 -13.03 -8.84 2.41
C GLU A 110 -12.51 -7.55 1.78
N ILE A 111 -12.24 -6.53 2.59
CA ILE A 111 -11.72 -5.24 2.12
C ILE A 111 -10.39 -5.43 1.38
N ILE A 112 -9.47 -6.26 1.91
CA ILE A 112 -8.20 -6.59 1.25
C ILE A 112 -8.46 -7.26 -0.09
N HIS A 113 -9.30 -8.30 -0.12
CA HIS A 113 -9.60 -9.05 -1.34
C HIS A 113 -10.22 -8.17 -2.44
N GLU A 114 -11.13 -7.27 -2.08
CA GLU A 114 -11.73 -6.39 -3.05
C GLU A 114 -10.77 -5.26 -3.50
N SER A 115 -9.83 -4.85 -2.65
CA SER A 115 -8.82 -3.81 -2.95
C SER A 115 -7.77 -4.31 -3.95
N SER A 116 -7.48 -5.61 -3.98
CA SER A 116 -6.51 -6.24 -4.90
C SER A 116 -7.09 -6.64 -6.26
N LYS A 117 -8.42 -6.73 -6.42
CA LYS A 117 -9.11 -7.24 -7.63
C LYS A 117 -8.91 -6.48 -8.94
N SER A 118 -8.24 -5.33 -8.97
CA SER A 118 -8.07 -4.52 -10.19
C SER A 118 -6.61 -4.36 -10.66
N LEU A 119 -5.67 -5.07 -10.02
CA LEU A 119 -4.24 -5.01 -10.34
C LEU A 119 -3.75 -6.24 -11.13
N ALA A 120 -4.70 -7.03 -11.67
CA ALA A 120 -4.45 -8.17 -12.55
C ALA A 120 -4.94 -7.86 -13.98
#